data_AF-A0A927E6U4-F1
#
_entry.id   AF-A0A927E6U4-F1
#
_cell.length_a   1.000
_cell.length_b   1.000
_cell.length_c   1.000
_cell.angle_alpha   90.00
_cell.angle_beta   90.00
_cell.angle_gamma   90.00
#
_symmetry.space_group_name_H-M   'P 1'
#
loop_
_entity.id
_entity.type
_entity.pdbx_description
1 polymer ?
#
loop_
_entity_poly.entity_id
_entity_poly.type
_entity_poly.pdbx_seq_one_letter_code
_entity_poly.pdbx_strand_id
1 'polypeptide(L)'
;MDSITETSALNGNRSDALVRARQVCQSYDKGGAGSLVVLDKVDVTLDPGEIVGLLGRSGSGKSTLLRAIAGLIQPSGGTVEFCGRPVAGPSAGVAVVFQSFALFPWLTVLENVELGLEAQGVAPAERRKRALAAIDLIGLDGFESAYPKELSGGMRQRVGLARALVVHPKVLLMDEPFSALDVLTAETLRTDLLDLWCEGRMPIEAILMVTHNIEEAVLMCDRILLFGSNPGRVIAELRVELPQPRNRLDPAFRALVDEIYARMTARPGAPAREGFFPGTGIAMSLPRVSTNLMAGLIEAIAAEPYKGEADLPPLAAQLHHEIDDLFPVAETLQLLRFADIEGGDIRLTAPGLRFADSDVDERKRLFAQQLAAYVPLAAHIRRVLDERSSHRAPAGRFRDELEDHMSEDYAATTLKAVTNWARYGEYFAYDEAADLFTLENPS
;
A
#
# COMPACT_ATOMS: atom_id res chain seq x y z
N MET A 1 49.95 32.16 -5.94
CA MET A 1 48.90 32.21 -6.98
C MET A 1 48.51 30.76 -7.12
N ASP A 2 47.75 30.28 -6.14
CA ASP A 2 47.63 28.85 -5.84
C ASP A 2 46.15 28.55 -5.65
N SER A 3 45.63 27.69 -6.50
CA SER A 3 44.29 27.12 -6.39
C SER A 3 44.28 25.81 -7.17
N ILE A 4 44.75 24.74 -6.54
CA ILE A 4 44.47 23.36 -6.93
C ILE A 4 43.22 22.95 -6.15
N THR A 5 42.18 22.63 -6.89
CA THR A 5 40.86 22.25 -6.42
C THR A 5 40.92 20.87 -5.76
N GLU A 6 40.74 20.81 -4.45
CA GLU A 6 40.47 19.57 -3.72
C GLU A 6 39.06 19.07 -4.09
N THR A 7 38.99 18.08 -4.97
CA THR A 7 37.83 17.18 -5.09
C THR A 7 38.19 15.87 -4.40
N SER A 8 38.00 15.83 -3.07
CA SER A 8 38.26 14.64 -2.26
C SER A 8 36.99 13.79 -2.11
N ALA A 9 36.94 12.74 -2.94
CA ALA A 9 36.45 11.39 -2.64
C ALA A 9 35.20 11.21 -1.73
N LEU A 10 34.04 11.00 -2.36
CA LEU A 10 32.87 10.32 -1.79
C LEU A 10 32.77 8.83 -2.20
N ASN A 11 33.90 8.17 -2.48
CA ASN A 11 33.94 6.71 -2.65
C ASN A 11 34.07 6.03 -1.29
N GLY A 12 32.99 6.06 -0.51
CA GLY A 12 32.80 5.12 0.59
C GLY A 12 32.75 3.70 0.03
N ASN A 13 33.57 2.82 0.59
CA ASN A 13 33.82 1.46 0.17
C ASN A 13 32.52 0.62 0.14
N ARG A 14 31.81 0.61 -0.99
CA ARG A 14 30.58 -0.18 -1.22
C ARG A 14 30.91 -1.67 -1.38
N SER A 15 31.59 -2.34 -0.45
CA SER A 15 31.92 -3.77 -0.55
C SER A 15 31.15 -4.70 0.40
N ASP A 16 30.32 -4.16 1.31
CA ASP A 16 29.73 -4.95 2.41
C ASP A 16 28.21 -5.22 2.35
N ALA A 17 27.49 -4.64 1.39
CA ALA A 17 26.04 -4.88 1.26
C ALA A 17 25.69 -6.38 1.17
N LEU A 18 24.76 -6.82 2.02
CA LEU A 18 24.21 -8.18 2.05
C LEU A 18 23.38 -8.49 0.81
N VAL A 19 22.60 -7.51 0.32
CA VAL A 19 21.82 -7.64 -0.91
C VAL A 19 22.13 -6.49 -1.85
N ARG A 20 22.29 -6.80 -3.14
CA ARG A 20 22.34 -5.81 -4.23
C ARG A 20 21.44 -6.23 -5.37
N ALA A 21 20.35 -5.50 -5.56
CA ALA A 21 19.58 -5.51 -6.78
C ALA A 21 20.06 -4.36 -7.66
N ARG A 22 20.50 -4.65 -8.89
CA ARG A 22 20.93 -3.64 -9.86
C ARG A 22 20.10 -3.72 -11.13
N GLN A 23 19.51 -2.60 -11.51
CA GLN A 23 18.73 -2.44 -12.73
C GLN A 23 17.69 -3.57 -12.93
N VAL A 24 17.09 -4.03 -11.83
CA VAL A 24 16.16 -5.16 -11.85
C VAL A 24 14.91 -4.79 -12.63
N CYS A 25 14.60 -5.61 -13.62
CA CYS A 25 13.42 -5.48 -14.48
C CYS A 25 12.57 -6.73 -14.36
N GLN A 26 11.24 -6.56 -14.34
CA GLN A 26 10.30 -7.67 -14.37
C GLN A 26 9.16 -7.34 -15.33
N SER A 27 8.98 -8.19 -16.34
CA SER A 27 7.81 -8.19 -17.21
C SER A 27 7.05 -9.52 -17.12
N TYR A 28 5.74 -9.48 -17.33
CA TYR A 28 4.90 -10.67 -17.46
C TYR A 28 4.19 -10.65 -18.81
N ASP A 29 4.25 -11.76 -19.55
CA ASP A 29 3.55 -11.90 -20.81
C ASP A 29 2.07 -12.14 -20.58
N LYS A 30 1.23 -11.15 -20.89
CA LYS A 30 -0.22 -11.35 -21.02
C LYS A 30 -0.49 -11.72 -22.48
N GLY A 31 -0.54 -13.04 -22.75
CA GLY A 31 -0.70 -13.59 -24.10
C GLY A 31 -1.67 -12.78 -24.98
N GLY A 32 -1.23 -12.40 -26.17
CA GLY A 32 -2.01 -11.63 -27.16
C GLY A 32 -2.09 -10.11 -26.96
N ALA A 33 -1.89 -9.58 -25.75
CA ALA A 33 -2.12 -8.16 -25.41
C ALA A 33 -0.85 -7.37 -25.00
N GLY A 34 0.34 -7.96 -25.15
CA GLY A 34 1.63 -7.32 -24.85
C GLY A 34 2.23 -7.69 -23.49
N SER A 35 3.48 -7.28 -23.25
CA SER A 35 4.22 -7.55 -22.00
C SER A 35 3.91 -6.47 -20.95
N LEU A 36 3.41 -6.86 -19.78
CA LEU A 36 3.20 -5.94 -18.66
C LEU A 36 4.51 -5.77 -17.89
N VAL A 37 5.12 -4.58 -17.98
CA VAL A 37 6.31 -4.23 -17.18
C VAL A 37 5.89 -3.86 -15.76
N VAL A 38 6.28 -4.69 -14.80
CA VAL A 38 6.00 -4.51 -13.37
C VAL A 38 7.13 -3.79 -12.67
N LEU A 39 8.39 -4.10 -13.01
CA LEU A 39 9.58 -3.41 -12.49
C LEU A 39 10.41 -2.89 -13.65
N ASP A 40 10.88 -1.65 -13.54
CA ASP A 40 11.77 -1.03 -14.52
C ASP A 40 13.01 -0.48 -13.83
N LYS A 41 14.16 -1.11 -14.13
CA LYS A 41 15.51 -0.69 -13.72
C LYS A 41 15.64 -0.30 -12.26
N VAL A 42 15.18 -1.18 -11.38
CA VAL A 42 15.19 -0.94 -9.94
C VAL A 42 16.56 -1.26 -9.33
N ASP A 43 17.12 -0.29 -8.62
CA ASP A 43 18.33 -0.44 -7.81
C ASP A 43 17.98 -0.43 -6.32
N VAL A 44 18.40 -1.46 -5.58
CA VAL A 44 18.24 -1.55 -4.12
C VAL A 44 19.49 -2.15 -3.50
N THR A 45 19.93 -1.59 -2.39
CA THR A 45 20.99 -2.16 -1.55
C THR A 45 20.49 -2.32 -0.12
N LEU A 46 20.84 -3.45 0.47
CA LEU A 46 20.62 -3.75 1.88
C LEU A 46 21.97 -4.02 2.53
N ASP A 47 22.35 -3.16 3.47
CA ASP A 47 23.57 -3.25 4.26
C ASP A 47 23.29 -3.97 5.60
N PRO A 48 24.32 -4.50 6.28
CA PRO A 48 24.16 -5.03 7.63
C PRO A 48 23.75 -3.95 8.64
N GLY A 49 22.92 -4.32 9.60
CA GLY A 49 22.52 -3.48 10.74
C GLY A 49 21.40 -2.47 10.45
N GLU A 50 20.72 -2.57 9.31
CA GLU A 50 19.61 -1.68 8.96
C GLU A 50 18.29 -2.41 8.71
N ILE A 51 17.20 -1.70 8.98
CA ILE A 51 15.85 -2.01 8.51
C ILE A 51 15.53 -1.10 7.33
N VAL A 52 15.31 -1.68 6.15
CA VAL A 52 14.91 -0.95 4.94
C VAL A 52 13.44 -1.20 4.63
N GLY A 53 12.67 -0.14 4.45
CA GLY A 53 11.26 -0.17 4.06
C GLY A 53 11.08 0.11 2.57
N LEU A 54 10.45 -0.81 1.84
CA LEU A 54 9.88 -0.57 0.52
C LEU A 54 8.45 -0.03 0.72
N LEU A 55 8.28 1.27 0.52
CA LEU A 55 7.00 1.95 0.74
C LEU A 55 6.38 2.40 -0.58
N GLY A 56 5.11 2.10 -0.80
CA GLY A 56 4.40 2.56 -2.00
C GLY A 56 3.01 1.99 -2.12
N ARG A 57 2.23 2.51 -3.07
CA ARG A 57 0.83 2.11 -3.30
C ARG A 57 0.70 0.61 -3.62
N SER A 58 -0.47 0.02 -3.35
CA SER A 58 -0.76 -1.36 -3.75
C SER A 58 -0.57 -1.53 -5.27
N GLY A 59 0.01 -2.66 -5.69
CA GLY A 59 0.30 -2.93 -7.11
C GLY A 59 1.57 -2.27 -7.68
N SER A 60 2.35 -1.52 -6.89
CA SER A 60 3.59 -0.86 -7.37
C SER A 60 4.79 -1.78 -7.64
N GLY A 61 4.64 -3.11 -7.48
CA GLY A 61 5.70 -4.08 -7.74
C GLY A 61 6.62 -4.41 -6.55
N LYS A 62 6.36 -3.89 -5.35
CA LYS A 62 7.19 -4.13 -4.14
C LYS A 62 7.36 -5.62 -3.82
N SER A 63 6.26 -6.37 -3.74
CA SER A 63 6.27 -7.81 -3.49
C SER A 63 6.98 -8.59 -4.61
N THR A 64 6.90 -8.12 -5.86
CA THR A 64 7.65 -8.69 -6.98
C THR A 64 9.15 -8.51 -6.79
N LEU A 65 9.60 -7.32 -6.38
CA LEU A 65 11.01 -7.08 -6.08
C LEU A 65 11.49 -7.92 -4.90
N LEU A 66 10.71 -7.98 -3.82
CA LEU A 66 11.03 -8.80 -2.66
C LEU A 66 11.19 -10.28 -3.05
N ARG A 67 10.30 -10.81 -3.89
CA ARG A 67 10.39 -12.20 -4.40
C ARG A 67 11.61 -12.41 -5.30
N ALA A 68 12.02 -11.41 -6.08
CA ALA A 68 13.24 -11.49 -6.88
C ALA A 68 14.49 -11.52 -5.99
N ILE A 69 14.51 -10.70 -4.93
CA ILE A 69 15.57 -10.70 -3.91
C ILE A 69 15.63 -12.05 -3.18
N ALA A 70 14.48 -12.62 -2.85
CA ALA A 70 14.37 -13.94 -2.24
C ALA A 70 14.80 -15.10 -3.17
N GLY A 71 14.99 -14.84 -4.46
CA GLY A 71 15.24 -15.88 -5.46
C GLY A 71 14.04 -16.77 -5.78
N LEU A 72 12.82 -16.32 -5.43
CA LEU A 72 11.57 -17.04 -5.72
C LEU A 72 11.10 -16.80 -7.16
N ILE A 73 11.50 -15.68 -7.76
CA ILE A 73 11.30 -15.39 -9.18
C ILE A 73 12.64 -14.98 -9.78
N GLN A 74 12.89 -15.34 -11.04
CA GLN A 74 14.02 -14.81 -11.78
C GLN A 74 13.63 -13.49 -12.45
N PRO A 75 14.41 -12.42 -12.25
CA PRO A 75 14.14 -11.14 -12.90
C PRO A 75 14.32 -11.26 -14.42
N SER A 76 13.44 -10.62 -15.18
CA SER A 76 13.56 -10.55 -16.65
C SER A 76 14.78 -9.77 -17.15
N GLY A 77 15.37 -8.93 -16.29
CA GLY A 77 16.59 -8.19 -16.57
C GLY A 77 17.24 -7.64 -15.29
N GLY A 78 18.49 -7.21 -15.40
CA GLY A 78 19.29 -6.79 -14.24
C GLY A 78 19.87 -7.97 -13.46
N THR A 79 20.40 -7.70 -12.27
CA THR A 79 21.06 -8.70 -11.43
C THR A 79 20.69 -8.53 -9.97
N VAL A 80 20.50 -9.65 -9.27
CA VAL A 80 20.37 -9.68 -7.81
C VAL A 80 21.55 -10.48 -7.26
N GLU A 81 22.27 -9.89 -6.30
CA GLU A 81 23.38 -10.52 -5.59
C GLU A 81 23.05 -10.59 -4.10
N PHE A 82 23.39 -11.72 -3.47
CA PHE A 82 23.36 -11.92 -2.03
C PHE A 82 24.77 -12.29 -1.55
N CYS A 83 25.32 -11.52 -0.60
CA CYS A 83 26.70 -11.65 -0.12
C CYS A 83 27.73 -11.70 -1.28
N GLY A 84 27.54 -10.86 -2.29
CA GLY A 84 28.40 -10.79 -3.49
C GLY A 84 28.27 -11.95 -4.48
N ARG A 85 27.29 -12.86 -4.28
CA ARG A 85 27.03 -13.98 -5.21
C ARG A 85 25.69 -13.78 -5.92
N PRO A 86 25.60 -14.04 -7.24
CA PRO A 86 24.32 -13.96 -7.96
C PRO A 86 23.26 -14.89 -7.36
N VAL A 87 22.03 -14.38 -7.20
CA VAL A 87 20.87 -15.14 -6.74
C VAL A 87 20.28 -15.88 -7.95
N ALA A 88 20.45 -17.21 -7.99
CA ALA A 88 19.88 -18.08 -9.02
C ALA A 88 18.58 -18.78 -8.58
N GLY A 89 18.27 -18.71 -7.29
CA GLY A 89 17.14 -19.38 -6.64
C GLY A 89 17.10 -19.06 -5.13
N PRO A 90 16.22 -19.72 -4.36
CA PRO A 90 16.08 -19.47 -2.93
C PRO A 90 17.40 -19.69 -2.18
N SER A 91 17.87 -18.65 -1.48
CA SER A 91 19.15 -18.67 -0.77
C SER A 91 18.96 -19.04 0.69
N ALA A 92 19.76 -19.98 1.20
CA ALA A 92 19.66 -20.44 2.60
C ALA A 92 19.88 -19.33 3.66
N GLY A 93 20.53 -18.23 3.28
CA GLY A 93 20.75 -17.07 4.15
C GLY A 93 19.62 -16.02 4.11
N VAL A 94 18.52 -16.29 3.41
CA VAL A 94 17.38 -15.38 3.27
C VAL A 94 16.11 -16.10 3.72
N ALA A 95 15.37 -15.50 4.64
CA ALA A 95 14.05 -15.98 5.05
C ALA A 95 12.97 -14.98 4.65
N VAL A 96 11.76 -15.48 4.37
CA VAL A 96 10.62 -14.65 3.95
C VAL A 96 9.44 -14.87 4.90
N VAL A 97 8.86 -13.77 5.36
CA VAL A 97 7.57 -13.72 6.05
C VAL A 97 6.56 -13.10 5.09
N PHE A 98 5.54 -13.86 4.71
CA PHE A 98 4.52 -13.42 3.75
C PHE A 98 3.33 -12.74 4.45
N GLN A 99 2.56 -11.98 3.67
CA GLN A 99 1.31 -11.34 4.09
C GLN A 99 0.28 -12.37 4.58
N SER A 100 0.15 -13.49 3.86
CA SER A 100 -0.60 -14.63 4.39
C SER A 100 0.30 -15.36 5.38
N PHE A 101 -0.24 -15.75 6.54
CA PHE A 101 0.52 -16.48 7.58
C PHE A 101 1.29 -17.70 7.00
N ALA A 102 0.78 -18.26 5.90
CA ALA A 102 1.38 -19.35 5.14
C ALA A 102 1.78 -20.54 6.01
N LEU A 103 1.08 -20.74 7.13
CA LEU A 103 1.28 -21.87 8.04
C LEU A 103 0.56 -23.09 7.47
N PHE A 104 1.12 -24.28 7.69
CA PHE A 104 0.48 -25.53 7.35
C PHE A 104 -0.59 -25.84 8.40
N PRO A 105 -1.88 -25.85 8.05
CA PRO A 105 -2.97 -25.91 9.02
C PRO A 105 -3.12 -27.28 9.70
N TRP A 106 -2.50 -28.33 9.14
CA TRP A 106 -2.46 -29.68 9.68
C TRP A 106 -1.20 -29.97 10.52
N LEU A 107 -0.28 -29.02 10.63
CA LEU A 107 0.90 -29.11 11.49
C LEU A 107 0.67 -28.27 12.74
N THR A 108 1.22 -28.70 13.87
CA THR A 108 1.31 -27.92 15.11
C THR A 108 2.24 -26.72 14.96
N VAL A 109 2.26 -25.82 15.94
CA VAL A 109 3.23 -24.71 16.00
C VAL A 109 4.66 -25.22 15.92
N LEU A 110 5.01 -26.21 16.75
CA LEU A 110 6.33 -26.82 16.75
C LEU A 110 6.71 -27.36 15.36
N GLU A 111 5.84 -28.16 14.76
CA GLU A 111 6.07 -28.76 13.44
C GLU A 111 6.18 -27.71 12.32
N ASN A 112 5.39 -26.63 12.39
CA ASN A 112 5.52 -25.51 11.45
C ASN A 112 6.90 -24.85 11.53
N VAL A 113 7.43 -24.65 12.74
CA VAL A 113 8.75 -24.05 12.96
C VAL A 113 9.87 -25.03 12.57
N GLU A 114 9.71 -26.32 12.84
CA GLU A 114 10.70 -27.35 12.51
C GLU A 114 10.93 -27.53 10.99
N LEU A 115 9.96 -27.18 10.15
CA LEU A 115 9.94 -27.47 8.71
C LEU A 115 11.18 -26.97 7.94
N GLY A 116 11.64 -25.74 8.24
CA GLY A 116 12.81 -25.17 7.56
C GLY A 116 14.11 -25.91 7.88
N LEU A 117 14.25 -26.34 9.14
CA LEU A 117 15.38 -27.15 9.60
C LEU A 117 15.33 -28.58 9.07
N GLU A 118 14.13 -29.16 8.94
CA GLU A 118 13.93 -30.45 8.30
C GLU A 118 14.39 -30.45 6.84
N ALA A 119 14.01 -29.42 6.08
CA ALA A 119 14.44 -29.25 4.70
C ALA A 119 15.98 -29.09 4.57
N GLN A 120 16.64 -28.57 5.61
CA GLN A 120 18.11 -28.48 5.70
C GLN A 120 18.78 -29.79 6.18
N GLY A 121 18.01 -30.83 6.52
CA GLY A 121 18.53 -32.12 7.00
C GLY A 121 19.03 -32.09 8.44
N VAL A 122 18.59 -31.14 9.26
CA VAL A 122 18.96 -31.06 10.68
C VAL A 122 18.35 -32.23 11.45
N ALA A 123 19.16 -32.89 12.30
CA ALA A 123 18.72 -34.05 13.06
C ALA A 123 17.52 -33.72 14.00
N PRO A 124 16.56 -34.64 14.18
CA PRO A 124 15.30 -34.36 14.89
C PRO A 124 15.46 -33.76 16.30
N ALA A 125 16.43 -34.24 17.08
CA ALA A 125 16.66 -33.74 18.44
C ALA A 125 17.13 -32.27 18.46
N GLU A 126 18.05 -31.92 17.57
CA GLU A 126 18.56 -30.55 17.43
C GLU A 126 17.51 -29.64 16.81
N ARG A 127 16.75 -30.16 15.83
CA ARG A 127 15.62 -29.47 15.20
C ARG A 127 14.60 -29.02 16.24
N ARG A 128 14.16 -29.94 17.10
CA ARG A 128 13.21 -29.66 18.18
C ARG A 128 13.76 -28.63 19.16
N LYS A 129 15.02 -28.76 19.57
CA LYS A 129 15.67 -27.82 20.49
C LYS A 129 15.68 -26.39 19.93
N ARG A 130 16.05 -26.21 18.66
CA ARG A 130 16.06 -24.90 18.00
C ARG A 130 14.66 -24.33 17.81
N ALA A 131 13.71 -25.16 17.40
CA ALA A 131 12.33 -24.73 17.23
C ALA A 131 11.71 -24.24 18.55
N LEU A 132 11.95 -24.95 19.66
CA LEU A 132 11.51 -24.50 20.99
C LEU A 132 12.13 -23.15 21.38
N ALA A 133 13.44 -22.98 21.17
CA ALA A 133 14.10 -21.70 21.45
C ALA A 133 13.57 -20.55 20.57
N ALA A 134 13.23 -20.82 19.32
CA ALA A 134 12.64 -19.83 18.42
C ALA A 134 11.19 -19.47 18.81
N ILE A 135 10.42 -20.43 19.33
CA ILE A 135 9.05 -20.22 19.84
C ILE A 135 9.07 -19.38 21.13
N ASP A 136 10.02 -19.65 22.02
CA ASP A 136 10.24 -18.89 23.24
C ASP A 136 10.68 -17.44 22.93
N LEU A 137 11.57 -17.26 21.95
CA LEU A 137 12.04 -15.93 21.52
C LEU A 137 10.90 -14.99 21.11
N ILE A 138 9.83 -15.53 20.52
CA ILE A 138 8.65 -14.78 20.05
C ILE A 138 7.49 -14.78 21.06
N GLY A 139 7.70 -15.33 22.26
CA GLY A 139 6.74 -15.31 23.37
C GLY A 139 5.53 -16.22 23.17
N LEU A 140 5.71 -17.40 22.58
CA LEU A 140 4.65 -18.42 22.44
C LEU A 140 4.97 -19.72 23.20
N ASP A 141 5.70 -19.62 24.32
CA ASP A 141 5.89 -20.74 25.23
C ASP A 141 4.52 -21.31 25.68
N GLY A 142 4.41 -22.64 25.70
CA GLY A 142 3.17 -23.36 26.03
C GLY A 142 2.18 -23.54 24.87
N PHE A 143 2.44 -22.97 23.69
CA PHE A 143 1.61 -23.16 22.48
C PHE A 143 2.21 -24.13 21.45
N GLU A 144 3.27 -24.87 21.80
CA GLU A 144 4.04 -25.70 20.87
C GLU A 144 3.19 -26.77 20.19
N SER A 145 2.22 -27.33 20.93
CA SER A 145 1.31 -28.38 20.44
C SER A 145 0.01 -27.85 19.82
N ALA A 146 -0.21 -26.54 19.82
CA ALA A 146 -1.42 -25.94 19.25
C ALA A 146 -1.37 -26.00 17.71
N TYR A 147 -2.53 -26.11 17.08
CA TYR A 147 -2.70 -25.99 15.64
C TYR A 147 -2.98 -24.52 15.25
N PRO A 148 -2.64 -24.08 14.03
CA PRO A 148 -2.85 -22.69 13.59
C PRO A 148 -4.28 -22.14 13.75
N LYS A 149 -5.29 -23.03 13.68
CA LYS A 149 -6.70 -22.67 13.88
C LYS A 149 -7.06 -22.30 15.33
N GLU A 150 -6.23 -22.70 16.29
CA GLU A 150 -6.41 -22.43 17.72
C GLU A 150 -5.74 -21.12 18.15
N LEU A 151 -5.04 -20.47 17.24
CA LEU A 151 -4.27 -19.25 17.48
C LEU A 151 -5.00 -18.00 17.01
N SER A 152 -4.72 -16.85 17.63
CA SER A 152 -5.13 -15.55 17.10
C SER A 152 -4.32 -15.18 15.84
N GLY A 153 -4.73 -14.12 15.13
CA GLY A 153 -3.97 -13.61 13.96
C GLY A 153 -2.53 -13.25 14.32
N GLY A 154 -2.34 -12.48 15.40
CA GLY A 154 -1.00 -12.09 15.85
C GLY A 154 -0.14 -13.28 16.26
N MET A 155 -0.73 -14.28 16.94
CA MET A 155 -0.02 -15.51 17.29
C MET A 155 0.41 -16.29 16.04
N ARG A 156 -0.45 -16.42 15.02
CA ARG A 156 -0.06 -17.04 13.74
C ARG A 156 1.09 -16.30 13.07
N GLN A 157 1.09 -14.97 13.12
CA GLN A 157 2.18 -14.17 12.56
C GLN A 157 3.50 -14.39 13.33
N ARG A 158 3.44 -14.45 14.66
CA ARG A 158 4.60 -14.80 15.50
C ARG A 158 5.15 -16.18 15.18
N VAL A 159 4.30 -17.19 14.91
CA VAL A 159 4.75 -18.51 14.44
C VAL A 159 5.44 -18.41 13.07
N GLY A 160 4.90 -17.59 12.15
CA GLY A 160 5.54 -17.31 10.87
C GLY A 160 6.94 -16.71 11.02
N LEU A 161 7.10 -15.77 11.95
CA LEU A 161 8.40 -15.20 12.31
C LEU A 161 9.33 -16.23 12.93
N ALA A 162 8.85 -17.04 13.88
CA ALA A 162 9.62 -18.14 14.49
C ALA A 162 10.20 -19.07 13.43
N ARG A 163 9.36 -19.50 12.48
CA ARG A 163 9.72 -20.35 11.35
C ARG A 163 10.78 -19.72 10.44
N ALA A 164 10.74 -18.40 10.27
CA ALA A 164 11.74 -17.67 9.50
C ALA A 164 13.07 -17.54 10.26
N LEU A 165 13.03 -17.27 11.56
CA LEU A 165 14.22 -17.02 12.39
C LEU A 165 14.97 -18.30 12.78
N VAL A 166 14.28 -19.43 12.93
CA VAL A 166 14.88 -20.69 13.40
C VAL A 166 16.00 -21.22 12.50
N VAL A 167 16.01 -20.85 11.21
CA VAL A 167 17.06 -21.23 10.26
C VAL A 167 18.28 -20.29 10.30
N HIS A 168 18.29 -19.31 11.22
CA HIS A 168 19.34 -18.30 11.39
C HIS A 168 19.72 -17.60 10.07
N PRO A 169 18.75 -16.94 9.40
CA PRO A 169 19.01 -16.26 8.13
C PRO A 169 19.87 -15.01 8.35
N LYS A 170 20.64 -14.56 7.36
CA LYS A 170 21.30 -13.25 7.43
C LYS A 170 20.31 -12.12 7.18
N VAL A 171 19.35 -12.34 6.29
CA VAL A 171 18.37 -11.32 5.88
C VAL A 171 16.95 -11.84 6.10
N LEU A 172 16.13 -11.02 6.75
CA LEU A 172 14.70 -11.25 6.89
C LEU A 172 13.94 -10.35 5.92
N LEU A 173 13.21 -10.96 5.00
CA LEU A 173 12.32 -10.28 4.07
C LEU A 173 10.88 -10.38 4.58
N MET A 174 10.17 -9.26 4.65
CA MET A 174 8.79 -9.25 5.14
C MET A 174 7.86 -8.58 4.10
N ASP A 175 6.87 -9.31 3.61
CA ASP A 175 5.90 -8.82 2.62
C ASP A 175 4.59 -8.48 3.32
N GLU A 176 4.37 -7.19 3.66
CA GLU A 176 3.23 -6.71 4.46
C GLU A 176 2.94 -7.54 5.73
N PRO A 177 3.92 -7.70 6.63
CA PRO A 177 3.82 -8.64 7.76
C PRO A 177 2.74 -8.28 8.79
N PHE A 178 2.18 -7.07 8.74
CA PHE A 178 1.23 -6.58 9.75
C PHE A 178 -0.17 -6.28 9.18
N SER A 179 -0.37 -6.33 7.85
CA SER A 179 -1.61 -5.84 7.22
C SER A 179 -2.84 -6.73 7.45
N ALA A 180 -2.66 -7.98 7.85
CA ALA A 180 -3.75 -8.92 8.13
C ALA A 180 -4.18 -8.95 9.61
N LEU A 181 -3.65 -8.04 10.44
CA LEU A 181 -3.88 -7.98 11.88
C LEU A 181 -4.76 -6.77 12.24
N ASP A 182 -5.52 -6.87 13.33
CA ASP A 182 -6.15 -5.69 13.91
C ASP A 182 -5.09 -4.71 14.45
N VAL A 183 -5.47 -3.42 14.53
CA VAL A 183 -4.57 -2.30 14.85
C VAL A 183 -3.74 -2.54 16.13
N LEU A 184 -4.38 -2.97 17.23
CA LEU A 184 -3.70 -3.16 18.51
C LEU A 184 -2.73 -4.36 18.47
N THR A 185 -3.14 -5.45 17.82
CA THR A 185 -2.29 -6.63 17.64
C THR A 185 -1.09 -6.31 16.73
N ALA A 186 -1.30 -5.56 15.65
CA ALA A 186 -0.24 -5.10 14.75
C ALA A 186 0.76 -4.20 15.48
N GLU A 187 0.26 -3.22 16.25
CA GLU A 187 1.09 -2.35 17.07
C GLU A 187 1.95 -3.12 18.09
N THR A 188 1.34 -4.03 18.84
CA THR A 188 2.07 -4.87 19.81
C THR A 188 3.16 -5.69 19.11
N LEU A 189 2.83 -6.33 17.97
CA LEU A 189 3.80 -7.16 17.26
C LEU A 189 4.97 -6.34 16.67
N ARG A 190 4.72 -5.12 16.21
CA ARG A 190 5.76 -4.21 15.70
C ARG A 190 6.73 -3.81 16.81
N THR A 191 6.21 -3.42 17.97
CA THR A 191 7.02 -3.07 19.14
C THR A 191 7.89 -4.25 19.56
N ASP A 192 7.30 -5.44 19.71
CA ASP A 192 8.05 -6.65 20.07
C ASP A 192 9.15 -6.97 19.06
N LEU A 193 8.88 -6.86 17.75
CA LEU A 193 9.89 -7.07 16.72
C LEU A 193 11.04 -6.05 16.83
N LEU A 194 10.71 -4.77 17.04
CA LEU A 194 11.70 -3.72 17.19
C LEU A 194 12.54 -3.91 18.46
N ASP A 195 11.94 -4.31 19.57
CA ASP A 195 12.65 -4.59 20.81
C ASP A 195 13.64 -5.74 20.60
N LEU A 196 13.21 -6.86 20.00
CA LEU A 196 14.09 -7.99 19.68
C LEU A 196 15.23 -7.61 18.72
N TRP A 197 14.97 -6.69 17.79
CA TRP A 197 15.96 -6.17 16.85
C TRP A 197 16.99 -5.28 17.56
N CYS A 198 16.52 -4.30 18.32
CA CYS A 198 17.37 -3.32 19.01
C CYS A 198 18.21 -3.98 20.13
N GLU A 199 17.67 -5.02 20.78
CA GLU A 199 18.39 -5.82 21.77
C GLU A 199 19.42 -6.78 21.14
N GLY A 200 19.44 -6.93 19.81
CA GLY A 200 20.34 -7.85 19.11
C GLY A 200 20.05 -9.32 19.39
N ARG A 201 18.81 -9.65 19.77
CA ARG A 201 18.38 -11.02 20.12
C ARG A 201 17.95 -11.83 18.92
N MET A 202 17.58 -11.18 17.82
CA MET A 202 17.24 -11.89 16.59
C MET A 202 18.50 -12.36 15.84
N PRO A 203 18.56 -13.61 15.37
CA PRO A 203 19.71 -14.14 14.65
C PRO A 203 19.72 -13.71 13.18
N ILE A 204 19.68 -12.40 12.93
CA ILE A 204 19.63 -11.77 11.60
C ILE A 204 20.57 -10.56 11.55
N GLU A 205 20.99 -10.18 10.35
CA GLU A 205 21.90 -9.05 10.12
C GLU A 205 21.19 -7.87 9.46
N ALA A 206 20.08 -8.06 8.73
CA ALA A 206 19.30 -6.97 8.13
C ALA A 206 17.83 -7.36 7.87
N ILE A 207 16.97 -6.35 7.78
CA ILE A 207 15.53 -6.51 7.49
C ILE A 207 15.17 -5.70 6.25
N LEU A 208 14.47 -6.32 5.29
CA LEU A 208 13.77 -5.59 4.21
C LEU A 208 12.27 -5.85 4.35
N MET A 209 11.50 -4.80 4.61
CA MET A 209 10.05 -4.91 4.74
C MET A 209 9.33 -4.17 3.63
N VAL A 210 8.25 -4.75 3.13
CA VAL A 210 7.30 -4.12 2.22
C VAL A 210 6.12 -3.66 3.04
N THR A 211 5.74 -2.40 2.86
CA THR A 211 4.54 -1.83 3.47
C THR A 211 3.89 -0.80 2.55
N HIS A 212 2.62 -0.55 2.79
CA HIS A 212 1.89 0.58 2.21
C HIS A 212 1.60 1.66 3.27
N ASN A 213 1.89 1.41 4.55
CA ASN A 213 1.63 2.33 5.66
C ASN A 213 2.86 3.22 5.91
N ILE A 214 2.66 4.55 5.85
CA ILE A 214 3.74 5.54 6.00
C ILE A 214 4.26 5.56 7.44
N GLU A 215 3.36 5.63 8.43
CA GLU A 215 3.74 5.67 9.84
C GLU A 215 4.53 4.43 10.25
N GLU A 216 4.15 3.26 9.73
CA GLU A 216 4.88 2.01 9.95
C GLU A 216 6.31 2.09 9.42
N ALA A 217 6.49 2.59 8.20
CA ALA A 217 7.82 2.75 7.61
C ALA A 217 8.67 3.72 8.45
N VAL A 218 8.10 4.85 8.87
CA VAL A 218 8.79 5.85 9.71
C VAL A 218 9.04 5.33 11.13
N LEU A 219 8.19 4.44 11.66
CA LEU A 219 8.37 3.85 12.98
C LEU A 219 9.49 2.81 12.99
N MET A 220 9.57 1.98 11.95
CA MET A 220 10.42 0.78 11.96
C MET A 220 11.73 0.91 11.19
N CYS A 221 11.76 1.67 10.09
CA CYS A 221 12.85 1.59 9.12
C CYS A 221 13.93 2.64 9.37
N ASP A 222 15.19 2.32 9.14
CA ASP A 222 16.31 3.26 9.10
C ASP A 222 16.40 3.97 7.74
N ARG A 223 15.95 3.27 6.68
CA ARG A 223 15.86 3.80 5.31
C ARG A 223 14.54 3.42 4.67
N ILE A 224 13.95 4.34 3.93
CA ILE A 224 12.68 4.18 3.24
C ILE A 224 12.90 4.43 1.75
N LEU A 225 12.61 3.44 0.94
CA LEU A 225 12.62 3.51 -0.52
C LEU A 225 11.17 3.69 -1.00
N LEU A 226 10.87 4.85 -1.55
CA LEU A 226 9.55 5.15 -2.11
C LEU A 226 9.42 4.50 -3.49
N PHE A 227 8.36 3.75 -3.70
CA PHE A 227 8.03 3.05 -4.94
C PHE A 227 6.92 3.76 -5.70
N GLY A 228 7.25 4.23 -6.90
CA GLY A 228 6.26 4.65 -7.89
C GLY A 228 5.54 3.46 -8.53
N SER A 229 4.35 3.70 -9.08
CA SER A 229 3.57 2.69 -9.81
C SER A 229 3.64 2.92 -11.32
N ASN A 230 3.49 1.84 -12.11
CA ASN A 230 3.36 1.85 -13.58
C ASN A 230 4.49 2.58 -14.35
N PRO A 231 5.68 1.98 -14.50
CA PRO A 231 6.17 0.74 -13.88
C PRO A 231 6.73 0.98 -12.46
N GLY A 232 6.92 -0.10 -11.71
CA GLY A 232 7.56 -0.07 -10.38
C GLY A 232 8.99 0.44 -10.45
N ARG A 233 9.26 1.56 -9.78
CA ARG A 233 10.58 2.21 -9.70
C ARG A 233 10.79 2.90 -8.36
N VAL A 234 12.05 2.99 -7.91
CA VAL A 234 12.40 3.80 -6.75
C VAL A 234 12.36 5.28 -7.17
N ILE A 235 11.44 6.04 -6.57
CA ILE A 235 11.27 7.48 -6.85
C ILE A 235 12.06 8.37 -5.90
N ALA A 236 12.31 7.89 -4.68
CA ALA A 236 13.10 8.58 -3.68
C ALA A 236 13.62 7.58 -2.63
N GLU A 237 14.72 7.96 -2.00
CA GLU A 237 15.26 7.30 -0.82
C GLU A 237 15.30 8.33 0.31
N LEU A 238 14.80 7.95 1.48
CA LEU A 238 14.82 8.77 2.69
C LEU A 238 15.52 8.00 3.80
N ARG A 239 16.33 8.70 4.61
CA ARG A 239 16.93 8.17 5.84
C ARG A 239 16.13 8.67 7.03
N VAL A 240 15.83 7.78 7.96
CA VAL A 240 15.13 8.12 9.20
C VAL A 240 16.17 8.27 10.31
N GLU A 241 16.54 9.52 10.60
CA GLU A 241 17.59 9.84 11.59
C GLU A 241 17.07 9.83 13.04
N LEU A 242 15.78 9.51 13.25
CA LEU A 242 15.16 9.42 14.57
C LEU A 242 15.63 8.17 15.32
N PRO A 243 16.12 8.29 16.57
CA PRO A 243 16.57 7.15 17.36
C PRO A 243 15.39 6.26 17.79
N GLN A 244 15.65 4.96 17.96
CA GLN A 244 14.70 4.03 18.57
C GLN A 244 14.73 4.13 20.11
N PRO A 245 13.59 3.98 20.80
CA PRO A 245 12.23 3.85 20.27
C PRO A 245 11.67 5.20 19.80
N ARG A 246 11.01 5.22 18.63
CA ARG A 246 10.44 6.45 18.05
C ARG A 246 9.07 6.77 18.64
N ASN A 247 8.80 8.06 18.86
CA ASN A 247 7.52 8.54 19.38
C ASN A 247 6.68 9.18 18.26
N ARG A 248 5.48 8.65 17.99
CA ARG A 248 4.55 9.18 16.97
C ARG A 248 4.06 10.61 17.25
N LEU A 249 4.14 11.04 18.52
CA LEU A 249 3.77 12.41 18.92
C LEU A 249 4.91 13.41 18.72
N ASP A 250 6.12 12.96 18.38
CA ASP A 250 7.24 13.85 18.13
C ASP A 250 6.98 14.67 16.85
N PRO A 251 7.10 16.01 16.89
CA PRO A 251 6.99 16.84 15.69
C PRO A 251 7.91 16.42 14.54
N ALA A 252 9.11 15.92 14.85
CA ALA A 252 10.06 15.44 13.83
C ALA A 252 9.58 14.15 13.16
N PHE A 253 8.87 13.28 13.89
CA PHE A 253 8.23 12.10 13.33
C PHE A 253 7.12 12.51 12.35
N ARG A 254 6.24 13.42 12.77
CA ARG A 254 5.12 13.92 11.95
C ARG A 254 5.61 14.61 10.69
N ALA A 255 6.61 15.48 10.80
CA ALA A 255 7.21 16.17 9.66
C ALA A 255 7.75 15.18 8.61
N LEU A 256 8.32 14.05 9.04
CA LEU A 256 8.82 13.03 8.12
C LEU A 256 7.68 12.23 7.46
N VAL A 257 6.60 11.95 8.20
CA VAL A 257 5.37 11.37 7.64
C VAL A 257 4.79 12.30 6.57
N ASP A 258 4.67 13.59 6.88
CA ASP A 258 4.15 14.61 5.97
C ASP A 258 5.03 14.75 4.71
N GLU A 259 6.35 14.73 4.87
CA GLU A 259 7.29 14.75 3.76
C GLU A 259 7.13 13.53 2.84
N ILE A 260 7.03 12.34 3.42
CA ILE A 260 6.84 11.10 2.65
C ILE A 260 5.50 11.13 1.92
N TYR A 261 4.44 11.58 2.59
CA TYR A 261 3.13 11.76 2.00
C TYR A 261 3.19 12.74 0.81
N ALA A 262 3.80 13.90 1.00
CA ALA A 262 4.00 14.89 -0.05
C ALA A 262 4.77 14.30 -1.24
N ARG A 263 5.81 13.48 -1.02
CA ARG A 263 6.57 12.82 -2.10
C ARG A 263 5.79 11.70 -2.80
N MET A 264 4.93 10.98 -2.08
CA MET A 264 4.07 9.94 -2.65
C MET A 264 2.91 10.52 -3.47
N THR A 265 2.51 11.77 -3.18
CA THR A 265 1.46 12.51 -3.89
C THR A 265 2.02 13.51 -4.90
N ALA A 266 3.28 13.92 -4.79
CA ALA A 266 3.94 14.81 -5.75
C ALA A 266 4.32 14.08 -7.04
N ARG A 267 3.79 14.56 -8.17
CA ARG A 267 4.27 14.18 -9.49
C ARG A 267 5.65 14.82 -9.74
N PRO A 268 6.64 14.07 -10.27
CA PRO A 268 7.83 14.71 -10.84
C PRO A 268 7.44 15.53 -12.07
N GLY A 269 7.54 16.87 -11.98
CA GLY A 269 7.57 17.77 -13.14
C GLY A 269 6.25 18.34 -13.66
N ALA A 270 5.16 18.36 -12.88
CA ALA A 270 3.96 19.10 -13.25
C ALA A 270 3.71 20.27 -12.25
N PRO A 271 3.40 21.49 -12.72
CA PRO A 271 2.96 22.55 -11.82
C PRO A 271 1.69 22.10 -11.09
N ALA A 272 1.58 22.51 -9.81
CA ALA A 272 0.48 22.18 -8.92
C ALA A 272 -0.88 22.33 -9.64
N ARG A 273 -1.59 21.20 -9.79
CA ARG A 273 -3.02 21.16 -10.11
C ARG A 273 -3.69 20.09 -9.27
N GLU A 274 -4.88 20.47 -8.81
CA GLU A 274 -5.76 19.83 -7.84
C GLU A 274 -6.19 18.40 -8.24
N GLY A 275 -6.35 17.53 -7.24
CA GLY A 275 -7.08 16.25 -7.32
C GLY A 275 -6.35 15.11 -8.05
N PHE A 276 -5.96 14.06 -7.33
CA PHE A 276 -5.15 12.95 -7.86
C PHE A 276 -6.02 11.82 -8.44
N PHE A 277 -6.32 11.83 -9.75
CA PHE A 277 -6.86 10.67 -10.46
C PHE A 277 -6.02 10.37 -11.73
N PRO A 278 -5.64 9.10 -11.98
CA PRO A 278 -4.97 8.69 -13.21
C PRO A 278 -5.91 8.85 -14.42
N GLY A 279 -5.44 9.46 -15.52
CA GLY A 279 -6.20 9.63 -16.77
C GLY A 279 -6.74 11.05 -17.01
N THR A 280 -7.13 11.37 -18.24
CA THR A 280 -7.77 12.63 -18.62
C THR A 280 -9.07 12.37 -19.37
N GLY A 281 -10.10 13.16 -19.12
CA GLY A 281 -11.41 12.94 -19.75
C GLY A 281 -12.06 11.65 -19.23
N ILE A 282 -12.59 10.82 -20.12
CA ILE A 282 -13.27 9.56 -19.74
C ILE A 282 -12.32 8.49 -19.20
N ALA A 283 -11.01 8.59 -19.51
CA ALA A 283 -9.97 7.65 -19.07
C ALA A 283 -9.60 7.78 -17.59
N MET A 284 -10.30 8.64 -16.85
CA MET A 284 -10.07 8.91 -15.45
C MET A 284 -10.49 7.72 -14.58
N SER A 285 -9.54 7.14 -13.84
CA SER A 285 -9.81 6.04 -12.91
C SER A 285 -10.50 6.56 -11.65
N LEU A 286 -11.71 6.06 -11.37
CA LEU A 286 -12.50 6.48 -10.21
C LEU A 286 -12.34 5.49 -9.04
N PRO A 287 -12.12 5.98 -7.80
CA PRO A 287 -11.98 5.14 -6.63
C PRO A 287 -13.33 4.57 -6.20
N ARG A 288 -13.29 3.42 -5.50
CA ARG A 288 -14.49 2.81 -4.92
C ARG A 288 -14.79 3.44 -3.56
N VAL A 289 -15.38 4.63 -3.58
CA VAL A 289 -15.80 5.34 -2.36
C VAL A 289 -17.32 5.34 -2.23
N SER A 290 -17.79 5.01 -1.03
CA SER A 290 -19.21 5.09 -0.67
C SER A 290 -19.65 6.54 -0.53
N THR A 291 -20.82 6.87 -1.09
CA THR A 291 -21.45 8.19 -0.95
C THR A 291 -21.83 8.50 0.49
N ASN A 292 -22.10 7.48 1.31
CA ASN A 292 -22.36 7.66 2.74
C ASN A 292 -21.11 8.09 3.50
N LEU A 293 -19.93 7.57 3.12
CA LEU A 293 -18.66 7.99 3.72
C LEU A 293 -18.31 9.42 3.29
N MET A 294 -18.55 9.79 2.03
CA MET A 294 -18.37 11.17 1.56
C MET A 294 -19.28 12.14 2.32
N ALA A 295 -20.57 11.83 2.45
CA ALA A 295 -21.52 12.67 3.17
C ALA A 295 -21.16 12.78 4.66
N GLY A 296 -20.83 11.66 5.31
CA GLY A 296 -20.42 11.63 6.71
C GLY A 296 -19.13 12.41 6.97
N LEU A 297 -18.16 12.35 6.05
CA LEU A 297 -16.92 13.12 6.17
C LEU A 297 -17.18 14.63 6.01
N ILE A 298 -18.02 15.05 5.05
CA ILE A 298 -18.42 16.46 4.90
C ILE A 298 -19.11 16.95 6.18
N GLU A 299 -20.03 16.17 6.74
CA GLU A 299 -20.73 16.53 7.99
C GLU A 299 -19.77 16.63 9.18
N ALA A 300 -18.84 15.68 9.31
CA ALA A 300 -17.86 15.67 10.39
C ALA A 300 -16.94 16.90 10.35
N ILE A 301 -16.50 17.31 9.16
CA ILE A 301 -15.65 18.49 8.98
C ILE A 301 -16.45 19.78 9.21
N ALA A 302 -17.72 19.84 8.81
CA ALA A 302 -18.57 21.01 9.02
C ALA A 302 -18.93 21.22 10.51
N ALA A 303 -19.05 20.14 11.27
CA ALA A 303 -19.41 20.17 12.69
C ALA A 303 -18.29 20.75 13.59
N GLU A 304 -18.66 21.09 14.83
CA GLU A 304 -17.69 21.41 15.88
C GLU A 304 -16.84 20.15 16.20
N PRO A 305 -15.51 20.29 16.42
CA PRO A 305 -14.74 21.53 16.57
C PRO A 305 -14.16 22.12 15.25
N TYR A 306 -14.38 21.47 14.11
CA TYR A 306 -13.62 21.73 12.87
C TYR A 306 -14.17 22.89 12.02
N LYS A 307 -15.48 23.16 12.05
CA LYS A 307 -16.09 24.35 11.39
C LYS A 307 -15.72 24.52 9.90
N GLY A 308 -15.55 23.43 9.19
CA GLY A 308 -15.21 23.42 7.77
C GLY A 308 -13.73 23.24 7.46
N GLU A 309 -12.85 23.09 8.45
CA GLU A 309 -11.42 22.86 8.24
C GLU A 309 -10.88 21.90 9.31
N ALA A 310 -10.28 20.79 8.88
CA ALA A 310 -9.80 19.73 9.76
C ALA A 310 -8.47 19.17 9.29
N ASP A 311 -7.62 18.84 10.25
CA ASP A 311 -6.44 17.99 10.01
C ASP A 311 -6.91 16.52 9.91
N LEU A 312 -6.47 15.79 8.89
CA LEU A 312 -6.98 14.43 8.60
C LEU A 312 -6.63 13.38 9.67
N PRO A 313 -5.43 13.32 10.27
CA PRO A 313 -5.10 12.38 11.35
C PRO A 313 -6.00 12.47 12.59
N PRO A 314 -6.24 13.64 13.23
CA PRO A 314 -7.15 13.71 14.37
C PRO A 314 -8.60 13.42 13.98
N LEU A 315 -9.01 13.79 12.76
CA LEU A 315 -10.33 13.47 12.23
C LEU A 315 -10.52 11.96 12.04
N ALA A 316 -9.52 11.25 11.52
CA ALA A 316 -9.52 9.79 11.40
C ALA A 316 -9.67 9.10 12.76
N ALA A 317 -8.91 9.57 13.76
CA ALA A 317 -8.99 9.04 15.12
C ALA A 317 -10.39 9.23 15.74
N GLN A 318 -11.03 10.37 15.51
CA GLN A 318 -12.39 10.65 16.00
C GLN A 318 -13.45 9.80 15.31
N LEU A 319 -13.29 9.52 14.01
CA LEU A 319 -14.23 8.71 13.25
C LEU A 319 -13.99 7.19 13.42
N HIS A 320 -13.02 6.79 14.26
CA HIS A 320 -12.59 5.40 14.44
C HIS A 320 -12.19 4.73 13.11
N HIS A 321 -11.64 5.53 12.19
CA HIS A 321 -11.12 5.08 10.91
C HIS A 321 -9.61 5.15 10.90
N GLU A 322 -8.96 4.32 10.08
CA GLU A 322 -7.55 4.54 9.76
C GLU A 322 -7.45 5.78 8.85
N ILE A 323 -6.36 6.53 8.95
CA ILE A 323 -6.14 7.70 8.09
C ILE A 323 -6.14 7.31 6.60
N ASP A 324 -5.65 6.11 6.31
CA ASP A 324 -5.61 5.50 4.97
C ASP A 324 -7.01 5.22 4.40
N ASP A 325 -8.03 5.02 5.25
CA ASP A 325 -9.42 4.87 4.82
C ASP A 325 -10.07 6.21 4.43
N LEU A 326 -9.61 7.31 5.02
CA LEU A 326 -10.16 8.64 4.76
C LEU A 326 -9.54 9.29 3.52
N PHE A 327 -8.31 8.94 3.14
CA PHE A 327 -7.65 9.55 1.97
C PHE A 327 -8.42 9.36 0.65
N PRO A 328 -8.88 8.15 0.27
CA PRO A 328 -9.69 7.98 -0.93
C PRO A 328 -10.97 8.82 -0.90
N VAL A 329 -11.57 8.97 0.28
CA VAL A 329 -12.78 9.77 0.48
C VAL A 329 -12.46 11.25 0.27
N ALA A 330 -11.42 11.76 0.92
CA ALA A 330 -10.93 13.13 0.79
C ALA A 330 -10.57 13.46 -0.67
N GLU A 331 -9.80 12.61 -1.35
CA GLU A 331 -9.46 12.77 -2.77
C GLU A 331 -10.72 12.86 -3.64
N THR A 332 -11.75 12.06 -3.33
CA THR A 332 -13.03 12.09 -4.04
C THR A 332 -13.83 13.35 -3.74
N LEU A 333 -13.79 13.87 -2.52
CA LEU A 333 -14.38 15.18 -2.19
C LEU A 333 -13.66 16.31 -2.94
N GLN A 334 -12.35 16.21 -3.10
CA GLN A 334 -11.57 17.15 -3.91
C GLN A 334 -11.88 17.07 -5.39
N LEU A 335 -12.04 15.85 -5.93
CA LEU A 335 -12.52 15.66 -7.30
C LEU A 335 -13.81 16.42 -7.58
N LEU A 336 -14.78 16.21 -6.70
CA LEU A 336 -16.13 16.74 -6.80
C LEU A 336 -16.20 18.19 -6.31
N ARG A 337 -15.06 18.82 -5.99
CA ARG A 337 -15.00 20.20 -5.50
C ARG A 337 -15.91 20.47 -4.31
N PHE A 338 -16.04 19.48 -3.44
CA PHE A 338 -16.66 19.63 -2.12
C PHE A 338 -15.63 20.02 -1.07
N ALA A 339 -14.37 19.61 -1.22
CA ALA A 339 -13.28 19.99 -0.32
C ALA A 339 -11.99 20.29 -1.10
N ASP A 340 -11.08 21.03 -0.49
CA ASP A 340 -9.70 21.19 -0.94
C ASP A 340 -8.77 20.50 0.06
N ILE A 341 -7.67 19.95 -0.44
CA ILE A 341 -6.65 19.28 0.39
C ILE A 341 -5.33 20.01 0.19
N GLU A 342 -4.74 20.50 1.28
CA GLU A 342 -3.43 21.15 1.30
C GLU A 342 -2.65 20.66 2.51
N GLY A 343 -1.44 20.09 2.30
CA GLY A 343 -0.53 19.79 3.40
C GLY A 343 -1.00 18.75 4.43
N GLY A 344 -2.04 17.96 4.15
CA GLY A 344 -2.65 17.02 5.11
C GLY A 344 -3.95 17.54 5.74
N ASP A 345 -4.23 18.83 5.58
CA ASP A 345 -5.49 19.45 5.98
C ASP A 345 -6.55 19.29 4.90
N ILE A 346 -7.80 19.11 5.32
CA ILE A 346 -8.98 19.12 4.46
C ILE A 346 -9.88 20.30 4.81
N ARG A 347 -10.23 21.09 3.80
CA ARG A 347 -11.08 22.27 3.94
C ARG A 347 -12.30 22.18 3.06
N LEU A 348 -13.49 22.35 3.62
CA LEU A 348 -14.71 22.40 2.84
C LEU A 348 -14.76 23.66 1.97
N THR A 349 -15.06 23.46 0.70
CA THR A 349 -15.37 24.52 -0.25
C THR A 349 -16.78 25.06 0.00
N ALA A 350 -17.18 26.13 -0.71
CA ALA A 350 -18.54 26.64 -0.64
C ALA A 350 -19.62 25.58 -1.02
N PRO A 351 -19.46 24.76 -2.08
CA PRO A 351 -20.32 23.61 -2.30
C PRO A 351 -20.35 22.59 -1.16
N GLY A 352 -19.20 22.31 -0.52
CA GLY A 352 -19.10 21.38 0.61
C GLY A 352 -19.86 21.86 1.85
N LEU A 353 -19.69 23.12 2.22
CA LEU A 353 -20.43 23.74 3.32
C LEU A 353 -21.95 23.76 3.03
N ARG A 354 -22.34 24.16 1.83
CA ARG A 354 -23.75 24.11 1.41
C ARG A 354 -24.31 22.69 1.46
N PHE A 355 -23.53 21.70 1.05
CA PHE A 355 -23.93 20.29 1.13
C PHE A 355 -24.20 19.87 2.58
N ALA A 356 -23.33 20.23 3.51
CA ALA A 356 -23.50 19.92 4.93
C ALA A 356 -24.82 20.50 5.50
N ASP A 357 -25.12 21.76 5.16
CA ASP A 357 -26.29 22.51 5.66
C ASP A 357 -27.62 22.19 4.93
N SER A 358 -27.57 21.40 3.86
CA SER A 358 -28.72 21.12 3.00
C SER A 358 -29.52 19.90 3.44
N ASP A 359 -30.81 19.89 3.08
CA ASP A 359 -31.64 18.69 3.17
C ASP A 359 -31.26 17.63 2.12
N VAL A 360 -31.87 16.46 2.20
CA VAL A 360 -31.53 15.30 1.36
C VAL A 360 -31.69 15.62 -0.13
N ASP A 361 -32.75 16.32 -0.52
CA ASP A 361 -33.03 16.59 -1.95
C ASP A 361 -32.05 17.60 -2.52
N GLU A 362 -31.71 18.65 -1.78
CA GLU A 362 -30.72 19.63 -2.21
C GLU A 362 -29.29 19.03 -2.23
N ARG A 363 -28.95 18.14 -1.29
CA ARG A 363 -27.68 17.39 -1.33
C ARG A 363 -27.54 16.57 -2.60
N LYS A 364 -28.58 15.83 -3.00
CA LYS A 364 -28.60 15.06 -4.24
C LYS A 364 -28.39 15.95 -5.47
N ARG A 365 -29.08 17.10 -5.53
CA ARG A 365 -28.92 18.06 -6.64
C ARG A 365 -27.51 18.63 -6.70
N LEU A 366 -26.95 19.06 -5.56
CA LEU A 366 -25.58 19.58 -5.49
C LEU A 366 -24.58 18.51 -5.94
N PHE A 367 -24.73 17.27 -5.47
CA PHE A 367 -23.89 16.15 -5.87
C PHE A 367 -23.97 15.87 -7.37
N ALA A 368 -25.16 15.85 -7.95
CA ALA A 368 -25.35 15.67 -9.39
C ALA A 368 -24.68 16.79 -10.21
N GLN A 369 -24.77 18.04 -9.76
CA GLN A 369 -24.12 19.17 -10.41
C GLN A 369 -22.59 19.03 -10.38
N GLN A 370 -22.01 18.69 -9.23
CA GLN A 370 -20.57 18.47 -9.11
C GLN A 370 -20.11 17.26 -9.94
N LEU A 371 -20.86 16.17 -9.92
CA LEU A 371 -20.60 14.98 -10.71
C LEU A 371 -20.59 15.30 -12.22
N ALA A 372 -21.58 16.05 -12.69
CA ALA A 372 -21.67 16.47 -14.09
C ALA A 372 -20.52 17.40 -14.52
N ALA A 373 -20.09 18.29 -13.63
CA ALA A 373 -19.07 19.28 -13.92
C ALA A 373 -17.65 18.70 -13.89
N TYR A 374 -17.36 17.78 -12.96
CA TYR A 374 -16.00 17.36 -12.64
C TYR A 374 -15.68 15.88 -12.91
N VAL A 375 -16.68 15.07 -13.27
CA VAL A 375 -16.47 13.66 -13.67
C VAL A 375 -16.83 13.47 -15.14
N PRO A 376 -15.85 13.51 -16.06
CA PRO A 376 -16.11 13.48 -17.50
C PRO A 376 -16.85 12.23 -17.97
N LEU A 377 -16.60 11.07 -17.34
CA LEU A 377 -17.31 9.83 -17.65
C LEU A 377 -18.82 9.96 -17.33
N ALA A 378 -19.19 10.58 -16.20
CA ALA A 378 -20.58 10.81 -15.86
C ALA A 378 -21.26 11.74 -16.87
N ALA A 379 -20.60 12.85 -17.22
CA ALA A 379 -21.08 13.78 -18.23
C ALA A 379 -21.23 13.12 -19.61
N HIS A 380 -20.31 12.22 -19.96
CA HIS A 380 -20.34 11.47 -21.22
C HIS A 380 -21.50 10.47 -21.27
N ILE A 381 -21.69 9.66 -20.23
CA ILE A 381 -22.83 8.74 -20.13
C ILE A 381 -24.14 9.51 -20.26
N ARG A 382 -24.28 10.61 -19.51
CA ARG A 382 -25.47 11.48 -19.56
C ARG A 382 -25.72 12.01 -20.97
N ARG A 383 -24.70 12.53 -21.65
CA ARG A 383 -24.81 13.04 -23.02
C ARG A 383 -25.32 11.98 -23.99
N VAL A 384 -24.77 10.77 -23.93
CA VAL A 384 -25.20 9.65 -24.78
C VAL A 384 -26.65 9.25 -24.51
N LEU A 385 -27.11 9.33 -23.25
CA LEU A 385 -28.50 9.07 -22.90
C LEU A 385 -29.44 10.19 -23.37
N ASP A 386 -29.02 11.45 -23.26
CA ASP A 386 -29.81 12.61 -23.72
C ASP A 386 -29.94 12.64 -25.27
N GLU A 387 -28.90 12.21 -26.01
CA GLU A 387 -28.90 12.14 -27.48
C GLU A 387 -29.77 11.01 -28.06
N ARG A 388 -30.04 9.96 -27.27
CA ARG A 388 -30.83 8.82 -27.71
C ARG A 388 -32.31 9.07 -27.45
N SER A 389 -33.15 8.86 -28.47
CA SER A 389 -34.61 8.96 -28.34
C SER A 389 -35.21 7.99 -27.32
N SER A 390 -34.54 6.88 -27.04
CA SER A 390 -34.95 5.92 -26.01
C SER A 390 -34.51 6.31 -24.61
N HIS A 391 -33.55 7.23 -24.46
CA HIS A 391 -32.85 7.50 -23.21
C HIS A 391 -32.23 6.27 -22.54
N ARG A 392 -31.85 5.27 -23.35
CA ARG A 392 -31.21 4.01 -22.88
C ARG A 392 -29.95 3.70 -23.68
N ALA A 393 -28.90 3.27 -22.99
CA ALA A 393 -27.64 2.84 -23.61
C ALA A 393 -27.06 1.61 -22.91
N PRO A 394 -26.55 0.60 -23.66
CA PRO A 394 -25.91 -0.57 -23.08
C PRO A 394 -24.62 -0.19 -22.36
N ALA A 395 -24.40 -0.77 -21.19
CA ALA A 395 -23.22 -0.49 -20.38
C ALA A 395 -21.93 -0.99 -21.03
N GLY A 396 -22.02 -2.11 -21.77
CA GLY A 396 -20.93 -2.65 -22.58
C GLY A 396 -20.28 -1.60 -23.48
N ARG A 397 -21.04 -0.69 -24.08
CA ARG A 397 -20.47 0.41 -24.88
C ARG A 397 -19.47 1.26 -24.09
N PHE A 398 -19.85 1.67 -22.87
CA PHE A 398 -18.98 2.51 -22.04
C PHE A 398 -17.83 1.71 -21.44
N ARG A 399 -18.03 0.41 -21.22
CA ARG A 399 -16.98 -0.52 -20.79
C ARG A 399 -15.91 -0.65 -21.88
N ASP A 400 -16.31 -0.88 -23.13
CA ASP A 400 -15.41 -0.94 -24.29
C ASP A 400 -14.65 0.39 -24.47
N GLU A 401 -15.36 1.54 -24.40
CA GLU A 401 -14.74 2.88 -24.50
C GLU A 401 -13.74 3.17 -23.34
N LEU A 402 -13.94 2.58 -22.15
CA LEU A 402 -12.98 2.67 -21.05
C LEU A 402 -11.79 1.73 -21.28
N GLU A 403 -12.03 0.52 -21.77
CA GLU A 403 -11.01 -0.49 -22.06
C GLU A 403 -10.00 -0.06 -23.14
N ASP A 404 -10.39 0.86 -24.02
CA ASP A 404 -9.47 1.55 -24.95
C ASP A 404 -8.37 2.35 -24.23
N HIS A 405 -8.56 2.65 -22.94
CA HIS A 405 -7.69 3.53 -22.16
C HIS A 405 -7.18 2.91 -20.84
N MET A 406 -7.81 1.86 -20.32
CA MET A 406 -7.44 1.20 -19.08
C MET A 406 -7.71 -0.31 -19.14
N SER A 407 -7.24 -1.10 -18.17
CA SER A 407 -7.52 -2.53 -18.17
C SER A 407 -8.98 -2.83 -17.83
N GLU A 408 -9.48 -4.00 -18.25
CA GLU A 408 -10.83 -4.51 -17.95
C GLU A 408 -11.21 -4.36 -16.47
N ASP A 409 -10.34 -4.77 -15.53
CA ASP A 409 -10.58 -4.63 -14.08
C ASP A 409 -10.77 -3.17 -13.63
N TYR A 410 -10.00 -2.24 -14.21
CA TYR A 410 -10.10 -0.80 -13.91
C TYR A 410 -11.33 -0.18 -14.58
N ALA A 411 -11.66 -0.59 -15.81
CA ALA A 411 -12.86 -0.17 -16.52
C ALA A 411 -14.12 -0.59 -15.75
N ALA A 412 -14.20 -1.85 -15.35
CA ALA A 412 -15.30 -2.37 -14.52
C ALA A 412 -15.41 -1.64 -13.17
N THR A 413 -14.27 -1.37 -12.52
CA THR A 413 -14.22 -0.62 -11.25
C THR A 413 -14.69 0.82 -11.41
N THR A 414 -14.21 1.51 -12.44
CA THR A 414 -14.53 2.90 -12.75
C THR A 414 -16.01 3.06 -13.11
N LEU A 415 -16.52 2.14 -13.95
CA LEU A 415 -17.93 2.13 -14.34
C LEU A 415 -18.85 1.86 -13.14
N LYS A 416 -18.45 0.96 -12.23
CA LYS A 416 -19.19 0.72 -10.99
C LYS A 416 -19.18 1.93 -10.06
N ALA A 417 -18.05 2.61 -9.92
CA ALA A 417 -17.93 3.81 -9.10
C ALA A 417 -18.84 4.94 -9.61
N VAL A 418 -18.74 5.28 -10.91
CA VAL A 418 -19.59 6.34 -11.51
C VAL A 418 -21.08 6.01 -11.41
N THR A 419 -21.43 4.72 -11.56
CA THR A 419 -22.82 4.26 -11.43
C THR A 419 -23.37 4.49 -10.02
N ASN A 420 -22.60 4.14 -8.99
CA ASN A 420 -23.02 4.35 -7.59
C ASN A 420 -23.18 5.84 -7.28
N TRP A 421 -22.26 6.68 -7.76
CA TRP A 421 -22.31 8.13 -7.57
C TRP A 421 -23.48 8.78 -8.32
N ALA A 422 -23.73 8.36 -9.56
CA ALA A 422 -24.85 8.84 -10.36
C ALA A 422 -26.19 8.43 -9.75
N ARG A 423 -26.29 7.23 -9.17
CA ARG A 423 -27.47 6.76 -8.44
C ARG A 423 -27.76 7.61 -7.21
N TYR A 424 -26.72 8.00 -6.45
CA TYR A 424 -26.89 8.88 -5.30
C TYR A 424 -27.41 10.26 -5.70
N GLY A 425 -26.84 10.87 -6.75
CA GLY A 425 -27.29 12.17 -7.27
C GLY A 425 -28.55 12.12 -8.15
N GLU A 426 -29.16 10.94 -8.35
CA GLU A 426 -30.27 10.74 -9.31
C GLU A 426 -29.95 11.28 -10.72
N TYR A 427 -28.68 11.19 -11.13
CA TYR A 427 -28.18 11.78 -12.37
C TYR A 427 -28.46 10.89 -13.59
N PHE A 428 -28.36 9.57 -13.41
CA PHE A 428 -28.87 8.51 -14.29
C PHE A 428 -28.95 7.19 -13.51
N ALA A 429 -29.75 6.25 -14.01
CA ALA A 429 -29.94 4.93 -13.40
C ALA A 429 -29.23 3.82 -14.19
N TYR A 430 -29.06 2.67 -13.54
CA TYR A 430 -28.42 1.49 -14.09
C TYR A 430 -29.21 0.24 -13.68
N ASP A 431 -29.62 -0.54 -14.68
CA ASP A 431 -30.26 -1.84 -14.55
C ASP A 431 -29.21 -2.95 -14.68
N GLU A 432 -28.97 -3.66 -13.58
CA GLU A 432 -27.94 -4.71 -13.49
C GLU A 432 -28.37 -5.99 -14.24
N ALA A 433 -29.66 -6.29 -14.33
CA ALA A 433 -30.15 -7.47 -15.03
C ALA A 433 -30.08 -7.29 -16.55
N ALA A 434 -30.32 -6.07 -17.03
CA ALA A 434 -30.31 -5.75 -18.44
C ALA A 434 -28.98 -5.17 -18.96
N ASP A 435 -28.02 -4.88 -18.07
CA ASP A 435 -26.73 -4.20 -18.38
C ASP A 435 -26.96 -2.88 -19.14
N LEU A 436 -27.90 -2.06 -18.66
CA LEU A 436 -28.38 -0.83 -19.33
C LEU A 436 -28.35 0.40 -18.41
N PHE A 437 -27.86 1.51 -18.94
CA PHE A 437 -28.04 2.84 -18.36
C PHE A 437 -29.33 3.50 -18.88
N THR A 438 -30.05 4.22 -18.00
CA THR A 438 -31.33 4.87 -18.31
C THR A 438 -31.47 6.22 -17.61
N LEU A 439 -32.26 7.15 -18.17
CA LEU A 439 -32.65 8.40 -17.48
C LEU A 439 -33.86 8.23 -16.56
N GLU A 440 -34.68 7.20 -16.80
CA GLU A 440 -35.82 6.83 -15.97
C GLU A 440 -35.37 5.83 -14.91
N ASN A 441 -35.93 5.92 -13.69
CA ASN A 441 -35.72 4.90 -12.67
C ASN A 441 -36.22 3.54 -13.20
N PRO A 442 -35.42 2.45 -13.12
CA PRO A 442 -35.89 1.13 -13.53
C PRO A 442 -37.13 0.76 -12.70
N SER A 443 -38.18 0.36 -13.41
CA SER A 443 -39.46 -0.09 -12.84
C SER A 443 -39.33 -1.41 -12.08
#